data_AF-A0A3A8Z5G4-F1
#
_entry.id   AF-A0A3A8Z5G4-F1
#
_cell.length_a   1.000
_cell.length_b   1.000
_cell.length_c   1.000
_cell.angle_alpha   90.00
_cell.angle_beta   90.00
_cell.angle_gamma   90.00
#
_symmetry.space_group_name_H-M   'P 1'
#
loop_
_entity.id
_entity.type
_entity.pdbx_description
1 polymer ?
#
loop_
_entity_poly.entity_id
_entity_poly.type
_entity_poly.pdbx_seq_one_letter_code
_entity_poly.pdbx_strand_id
1 'polypeptide(L)'
;MTLRPYDRQAAVDYAHRWAYHRNPDYYNFDELGGDCTNFASQCLYAGSGVMDYAPTFGWYYNGPNSRAPAWTGVPFFYNYLTRKGERPGPAGEETGIAHMCPGDVVQLSFSNGVFAHTPVIVAVGSPLRPENILVAAHSEDTDYRPLSSYPVREVRFLHILGVYR
;
A
#
# COMPACT_ATOMS: atom_id res chain seq x y z
N MET A 1 12.76 -15.35 11.97
CA MET A 1 12.15 -15.50 10.61
C MET A 1 13.21 -15.13 9.59
N THR A 2 12.98 -15.34 8.30
CA THR A 2 13.92 -14.86 7.27
C THR A 2 13.22 -13.87 6.37
N LEU A 3 13.84 -12.70 6.15
CA LEU A 3 13.35 -11.73 5.19
C LEU A 3 13.61 -12.27 3.77
N ARG A 4 12.54 -12.54 3.04
CA ARG A 4 12.56 -13.02 1.66
C ARG A 4 12.17 -11.90 0.69
N PRO A 5 12.60 -11.96 -0.58
CA PRO A 5 12.18 -11.00 -1.59
C PRO A 5 10.65 -10.89 -1.69
N TYR A 6 10.17 -9.65 -1.80
CA TYR A 6 8.80 -9.29 -2.14
C TYR A 6 8.63 -9.32 -3.66
N ASP A 7 7.57 -9.96 -4.15
CA ASP A 7 7.26 -10.00 -5.57
C ASP A 7 6.57 -8.69 -5.99
N ARG A 8 7.42 -7.72 -6.34
CA ARG A 8 6.98 -6.38 -6.77
C ARG A 8 6.12 -6.44 -8.04
N GLN A 9 6.45 -7.33 -8.96
CA GLN A 9 5.72 -7.44 -10.22
C GLN A 9 4.30 -7.95 -9.97
N ALA A 10 4.14 -8.96 -9.13
CA ALA A 10 2.81 -9.47 -8.77
C ALA A 10 1.92 -8.40 -8.12
N ALA A 11 2.49 -7.51 -7.30
CA ALA A 11 1.75 -6.40 -6.72
C ALA A 11 1.32 -5.36 -7.76
N VAL A 12 2.19 -5.03 -8.71
CA VAL A 12 1.91 -4.10 -9.82
C VAL A 12 0.88 -4.69 -10.78
N ASP A 13 1.00 -5.97 -11.15
CA ASP A 13 0.04 -6.67 -12.01
C ASP A 13 -1.35 -6.72 -11.35
N TYR A 14 -1.40 -6.94 -10.04
CA TYR A 14 -2.64 -6.85 -9.29
C TYR A 14 -3.25 -5.45 -9.36
N ALA A 15 -2.42 -4.41 -9.16
CA ALA A 15 -2.87 -3.03 -9.20
C ALA A 15 -3.48 -2.69 -10.58
N HIS A 16 -2.79 -3.01 -11.68
CA HIS A 16 -3.30 -2.78 -13.04
C HIS A 16 -4.62 -3.52 -13.31
N ARG A 17 -4.75 -4.75 -12.81
CA ARG A 17 -5.95 -5.56 -13.02
C ARG A 17 -7.17 -4.98 -12.29
N TRP A 18 -6.97 -4.42 -11.11
CA TRP A 18 -8.06 -4.07 -10.19
C TRP A 18 -8.20 -2.56 -9.94
N ALA A 19 -7.35 -1.70 -10.51
CA ALA A 19 -7.47 -0.25 -10.31
C ALA A 19 -8.86 0.33 -10.62
N TYR A 20 -9.56 -0.24 -11.60
CA TYR A 20 -10.91 0.19 -12.03
C TYR A 20 -12.04 -0.79 -11.63
N HIS A 21 -11.72 -1.84 -10.88
CA HIS A 21 -12.65 -2.92 -10.56
C HIS A 21 -12.42 -3.45 -9.15
N ARG A 22 -13.46 -3.95 -8.47
CA ARG A 22 -13.28 -4.56 -7.15
C ARG A 22 -13.07 -6.06 -7.28
N ASN A 23 -12.01 -6.57 -6.67
CA ASN A 23 -11.78 -8.01 -6.57
C ASN A 23 -12.86 -8.64 -5.67
N PRO A 24 -13.68 -9.59 -6.17
CA PRO A 24 -14.77 -10.19 -5.41
C PRO A 24 -14.33 -10.99 -4.17
N ASP A 25 -13.05 -11.34 -4.05
CA ASP A 25 -12.50 -12.00 -2.86
C ASP A 25 -12.42 -11.06 -1.64
N TYR A 26 -12.54 -9.76 -1.87
CA TYR A 26 -12.46 -8.73 -0.84
C TYR A 26 -13.73 -7.87 -0.84
N TYR A 27 -14.17 -7.51 0.36
CA TYR A 27 -15.31 -6.59 0.53
C TYR A 27 -14.98 -5.21 -0.07
N ASN A 28 -15.96 -4.62 -0.75
CA ASN A 28 -15.85 -3.27 -1.28
C ASN A 28 -16.11 -2.23 -0.17
N PHE A 29 -15.12 -1.39 0.13
CA PHE A 29 -15.23 -0.35 1.16
C PHE A 29 -15.48 1.07 0.62
N ASP A 30 -15.82 1.24 -0.67
CA ASP A 30 -15.97 2.54 -1.34
C ASP A 30 -16.80 3.56 -0.52
N GLU A 31 -17.94 3.13 0.01
CA GLU A 31 -18.88 4.00 0.75
C GLU A 31 -18.60 4.05 2.27
N LEU A 32 -17.72 3.20 2.78
CA LEU A 32 -17.45 3.06 4.21
C LEU A 32 -16.14 3.75 4.63
N GLY A 33 -15.32 4.16 3.66
CA GLY A 33 -13.97 4.62 3.89
C GLY A 33 -12.97 3.47 4.09
N GLY A 34 -11.69 3.78 3.86
CA GLY A 34 -10.60 2.80 4.00
C GLY A 34 -10.30 1.98 2.76
N ASP A 35 -11.09 2.13 1.68
CA ASP A 35 -10.89 1.32 0.47
C ASP A 35 -9.54 1.58 -0.24
N CYS A 36 -8.99 2.80 -0.11
CA CYS A 36 -7.63 3.06 -0.58
C CYS A 36 -6.60 2.12 0.05
N THR A 37 -6.70 1.89 1.37
CA THR A 37 -5.76 1.02 2.09
C THR A 37 -6.13 -0.45 1.93
N ASN A 38 -7.41 -0.77 1.75
CA ASN A 38 -7.86 -2.11 1.35
C ASN A 38 -7.23 -2.52 0.02
N PHE A 39 -7.31 -1.69 -1.01
CA PHE A 39 -6.68 -1.92 -2.31
C PHE A 39 -5.17 -2.03 -2.21
N ALA A 40 -4.52 -1.11 -1.50
CA ALA A 40 -3.07 -1.19 -1.27
C ALA A 40 -2.68 -2.48 -0.55
N SER A 41 -3.48 -2.93 0.42
CA SER A 41 -3.24 -4.20 1.12
C SER A 41 -3.43 -5.40 0.21
N GLN A 42 -4.40 -5.37 -0.71
CA GLN A 42 -4.57 -6.43 -1.70
C GLN A 42 -3.37 -6.52 -2.66
N CYS A 43 -2.89 -5.37 -3.17
CA CYS A 43 -1.69 -5.32 -4.00
C CYS A 43 -0.47 -5.86 -3.25
N LEU A 44 -0.26 -5.38 -2.02
CA LEU A 44 0.83 -5.83 -1.16
C LEU A 44 0.71 -7.34 -0.83
N TYR A 45 -0.50 -7.87 -0.69
CA TYR A 45 -0.72 -9.29 -0.47
C TYR A 45 -0.43 -10.12 -1.72
N ALA A 46 -0.79 -9.64 -2.91
CA ALA A 46 -0.43 -10.31 -4.17
C ALA A 46 1.08 -10.50 -4.31
N GLY A 47 1.89 -9.51 -3.91
CA GLY A 47 3.35 -9.63 -3.91
C GLY A 47 3.97 -10.32 -2.68
N SER A 48 3.24 -10.41 -1.56
CA SER A 48 3.78 -10.99 -0.32
C SER A 48 3.33 -12.40 -0.02
N GLY A 49 2.09 -12.77 -0.36
CA GLY A 49 1.49 -14.09 -0.13
C GLY A 49 1.38 -14.52 1.34
N VAL A 50 1.70 -13.64 2.30
CA VAL A 50 1.73 -13.97 3.73
C VAL A 50 1.11 -12.83 4.53
N MET A 51 0.08 -13.16 5.31
CA MET A 51 -0.56 -12.25 6.26
C MET A 51 0.00 -12.46 7.68
N ASP A 52 -0.11 -11.44 8.52
CA ASP A 52 0.12 -11.53 9.97
C ASP A 52 -1.21 -11.53 10.71
N TYR A 53 -1.61 -12.69 11.24
CA TYR A 53 -2.88 -12.88 11.95
C TYR A 53 -2.88 -12.46 13.42
N ALA A 54 -1.79 -11.86 13.90
CA ALA A 54 -1.74 -11.40 15.27
C ALA A 54 -2.87 -10.39 15.58
N PRO A 55 -3.54 -10.52 16.73
CA PRO A 55 -4.61 -9.61 17.12
C PRO A 55 -4.12 -8.16 17.23
N THR A 56 -4.96 -7.21 16.81
CA THR A 56 -4.78 -5.74 16.94
C THR A 56 -3.63 -5.14 16.13
N PHE A 57 -2.45 -5.76 16.12
CA PHE A 57 -1.23 -5.25 15.51
C PHE A 57 -0.74 -6.07 14.31
N GLY A 58 -1.48 -7.10 13.89
CA GLY A 58 -1.21 -7.82 12.65
C GLY A 58 -1.64 -7.03 11.41
N TRP A 59 -1.61 -7.72 10.28
CA TRP A 59 -2.08 -7.25 8.98
C TRP A 59 -2.65 -8.47 8.24
N TYR A 60 -3.98 -8.59 8.28
CA TYR A 60 -4.70 -9.72 7.72
C TYR A 60 -6.12 -9.33 7.32
N TYR A 61 -6.71 -10.15 6.45
CA TYR A 61 -8.10 -10.07 6.04
C TYR A 61 -8.68 -11.47 5.89
N ASN A 62 -9.72 -11.77 6.67
CA ASN A 62 -10.56 -12.96 6.52
C ASN A 62 -12.00 -12.60 6.09
N GLY A 63 -12.35 -11.32 6.13
CA GLY A 63 -13.68 -10.81 5.78
C GLY A 63 -13.95 -9.43 6.37
N PRO A 64 -15.11 -8.83 6.05
CA PRO A 64 -15.48 -7.47 6.49
C PRO A 64 -15.69 -7.34 8.01
N ASN A 65 -15.80 -8.44 8.76
CA ASN A 65 -15.89 -8.43 10.22
C ASN A 65 -14.66 -9.05 10.91
N SER A 66 -13.70 -9.55 10.14
CA SER A 66 -12.49 -10.19 10.66
C SER A 66 -11.29 -9.75 9.81
N ARG A 67 -10.73 -8.59 10.18
CA ARG A 67 -9.53 -8.02 9.57
C ARG A 67 -8.77 -7.19 10.59
N ALA A 68 -7.47 -7.04 10.39
CA ALA A 68 -6.67 -6.11 11.18
C ALA A 68 -7.00 -4.65 10.83
N PRO A 69 -6.90 -3.71 11.79
CA PRO A 69 -6.96 -2.28 11.49
C PRO A 69 -5.97 -1.84 10.42
N ALA A 70 -4.79 -2.47 10.37
CA ALA A 70 -3.77 -2.21 9.36
C ALA A 70 -4.18 -2.58 7.94
N TRP A 71 -5.19 -3.43 7.73
CA TRP A 71 -5.63 -3.80 6.37
C TRP A 71 -6.42 -2.69 5.67
N THR A 72 -7.16 -1.86 6.43
CA THR A 72 -8.03 -0.81 5.86
C THR A 72 -7.74 0.60 6.38
N GLY A 73 -6.88 0.76 7.38
CA GLY A 73 -6.61 2.06 8.00
C GLY A 73 -5.21 2.60 7.67
N VAL A 74 -5.15 3.78 7.06
CA VAL A 74 -3.92 4.48 6.66
C VAL A 74 -2.86 4.54 7.78
N PRO A 75 -3.14 5.07 8.99
CA PRO A 75 -2.11 5.14 10.04
C PRO A 75 -1.68 3.75 10.55
N PHE A 76 -2.59 2.79 10.61
CA PHE A 76 -2.29 1.44 11.09
C PHE A 76 -1.47 0.63 10.07
N PHE A 77 -1.73 0.83 8.77
CA PHE A 77 -0.94 0.26 7.69
C PHE A 77 0.51 0.74 7.74
N TYR A 78 0.71 2.05 7.94
CA TYR A 78 2.04 2.63 8.16
C TYR A 78 2.75 2.02 9.38
N ASN A 79 2.07 2.00 10.53
CA ASN A 79 2.63 1.45 11.77
C ASN A 79 2.99 -0.03 11.62
N TYR A 80 2.19 -0.80 10.89
CA TYR A 80 2.49 -2.21 10.61
C TYR A 80 3.72 -2.33 9.72
N LEU A 81 3.77 -1.65 8.57
CA LEU A 81 4.90 -1.77 7.64
C LEU A 81 6.23 -1.36 8.28
N THR A 82 6.23 -0.29 9.08
CA THR A 82 7.44 0.32 9.68
C THR A 82 7.77 -0.19 11.08
N ARG A 83 7.04 -1.21 11.55
CA ARG A 83 7.22 -1.83 12.86
C ARG A 83 8.66 -2.24 13.13
N LYS A 84 9.05 -2.24 14.40
CA LYS A 84 10.31 -2.85 14.85
C LYS A 84 10.09 -4.33 15.16
N GLY A 85 11.07 -5.16 14.80
CA GLY A 85 11.04 -6.60 15.03
C GLY A 85 10.44 -7.40 13.88
N GLU A 86 10.78 -8.69 13.87
CA GLU A 86 10.35 -9.64 12.85
C GLU A 86 8.95 -10.16 13.16
N ARG A 87 8.03 -10.07 12.18
CA ARG A 87 6.70 -10.67 12.24
C ARG A 87 6.31 -11.13 10.85
N PRO A 88 5.47 -12.18 10.71
CA PRO A 88 5.04 -12.67 9.40
C PRO A 88 4.54 -11.55 8.49
N GLY A 89 4.72 -11.72 7.19
CA GLY A 89 4.22 -10.77 6.20
C GLY A 89 5.20 -9.64 5.85
N PRO A 90 4.74 -8.64 5.09
CA PRO A 90 5.59 -7.62 4.49
C PRO A 90 6.19 -6.68 5.55
N ALA A 91 7.40 -6.22 5.29
CA ALA A 91 8.08 -5.19 6.07
C ALA A 91 8.58 -4.09 5.14
N GLY A 92 8.54 -2.85 5.62
CA GLY A 92 8.99 -1.70 4.87
C GLY A 92 9.57 -0.61 5.76
N GLU A 93 10.03 0.45 5.12
CA GLU A 93 10.58 1.62 5.79
C GLU A 93 10.09 2.91 5.14
N GLU A 94 10.00 3.97 5.94
CA GLU A 94 9.86 5.31 5.40
C GLU A 94 11.21 5.77 4.84
N THR A 95 11.22 6.24 3.61
CA THR A 95 12.44 6.67 2.92
C THR A 95 12.18 7.90 2.06
N GLY A 96 13.20 8.36 1.32
CA GLY A 96 13.08 9.43 0.35
C GLY A 96 12.61 8.93 -1.03
N ILE A 97 12.14 9.85 -1.86
CA ILE A 97 11.68 9.58 -3.23
C ILE A 97 12.69 8.79 -4.07
N ALA A 98 13.99 8.98 -3.83
CA ALA A 98 15.08 8.37 -4.61
C ALA A 98 15.14 6.83 -4.51
N HIS A 99 14.45 6.22 -3.54
CA HIS A 99 14.46 4.77 -3.32
C HIS A 99 13.17 4.07 -3.78
N MET A 100 12.23 4.83 -4.35
CA MET A 100 10.94 4.27 -4.76
C MET A 100 11.07 3.35 -5.96
N CYS A 101 10.34 2.24 -5.89
CA CYS A 101 10.23 1.25 -6.93
C CYS A 101 8.75 0.91 -7.18
N PRO A 102 8.37 0.40 -8.37
CA PRO A 102 7.07 -0.23 -8.55
C PRO A 102 6.80 -1.30 -7.48
N GLY A 103 5.55 -1.35 -7.02
CA GLY A 103 5.11 -2.19 -5.90
C GLY A 103 5.35 -1.59 -4.51
N ASP A 104 6.03 -0.43 -4.41
CA ASP A 104 6.04 0.39 -3.20
C ASP A 104 4.72 1.15 -3.04
N VAL A 105 4.54 1.80 -1.90
CA VAL A 105 3.33 2.55 -1.56
C VAL A 105 3.69 3.94 -1.07
N VAL A 106 2.81 4.90 -1.30
CA VAL A 106 2.94 6.24 -0.72
C VAL A 106 1.73 6.52 0.15
N GLN A 107 1.88 7.41 1.12
CA GLN A 107 0.76 7.97 1.85
C GLN A 107 0.70 9.47 1.64
N LEU A 108 -0.50 9.95 1.35
CA LEU A 108 -0.74 11.36 1.02
C LEU A 108 -1.48 12.05 2.16
N SER A 109 -1.05 13.27 2.43
CA SER A 109 -1.71 14.18 3.35
C SER A 109 -2.21 15.40 2.59
N PHE A 110 -3.50 15.70 2.72
CA PHE A 110 -4.15 16.87 2.10
C PHE A 110 -4.31 18.04 3.08
N SER A 111 -4.12 17.79 4.37
CA SER A 111 -4.15 18.76 5.46
C SER A 111 -3.04 18.45 6.45
N ASN A 112 -2.39 19.49 6.99
CA ASN A 112 -1.17 19.37 7.78
C ASN A 112 -1.21 18.22 8.80
N GLY A 113 -0.24 17.31 8.73
CA GLY A 113 0.00 16.26 9.71
C GLY A 113 -0.95 15.05 9.69
N VAL A 114 -1.97 15.00 8.82
CA VAL A 114 -2.89 13.84 8.72
C VAL A 114 -2.78 13.17 7.36
N PHE A 115 -2.25 11.95 7.35
CA PHE A 115 -2.23 11.08 6.17
C PHE A 115 -3.57 10.36 6.02
N ALA A 116 -4.17 10.44 4.83
CA ALA A 116 -5.55 9.98 4.60
C ALA A 116 -5.74 9.13 3.34
N HIS A 117 -4.70 8.96 2.51
CA HIS A 117 -4.79 8.20 1.27
C HIS A 117 -3.52 7.36 1.05
N THR A 118 -3.68 6.13 0.55
CA THR A 118 -2.60 5.16 0.35
C THR A 118 -2.61 4.59 -1.07
N PRO A 119 -2.08 5.30 -2.09
CA PRO A 119 -1.97 4.74 -3.43
C PRO A 119 -0.69 3.89 -3.62
N VAL A 120 -0.72 2.97 -4.58
CA VAL A 120 0.36 2.03 -4.90
C VAL A 120 1.16 2.55 -6.08
N ILE A 121 2.49 2.56 -5.99
CA ILE A 121 3.37 2.93 -7.11
C ILE A 121 3.36 1.80 -8.15
N VAL A 122 2.95 2.11 -9.38
CA VAL A 122 2.91 1.16 -10.50
C VAL A 122 4.02 1.39 -11.52
N ALA A 123 4.54 2.61 -11.62
CA ALA A 123 5.68 2.92 -12.47
C ALA A 123 6.48 4.12 -11.93
N VAL A 124 7.77 4.16 -12.26
CA VAL A 124 8.67 5.27 -11.95
C VAL A 124 9.51 5.63 -13.18
N GLY A 125 9.77 6.91 -13.39
CA GLY A 125 10.71 7.39 -14.42
C GLY A 125 12.15 7.46 -13.92
N SER A 126 13.08 7.76 -14.83
CA SER A 126 14.49 8.00 -14.52
C SER A 126 14.95 9.34 -15.11
N PRO A 127 15.46 10.29 -14.29
CA PRO A 127 15.58 10.23 -12.83
C PRO A 127 14.20 10.30 -12.14
N LEU A 128 14.08 9.79 -10.91
CA LEU A 128 12.83 9.81 -10.15
C LEU A 128 12.41 11.25 -9.81
N ARG A 129 11.18 11.60 -10.16
CA ARG A 129 10.54 12.89 -9.90
C ARG A 129 9.06 12.67 -9.58
N PRO A 130 8.41 13.51 -8.75
CA PRO A 130 6.98 13.37 -8.48
C PRO A 130 6.11 13.29 -9.74
N GLU A 131 6.50 13.98 -10.83
CA GLU A 131 5.76 13.95 -12.10
C GLU A 131 5.82 12.59 -12.83
N ASN A 132 6.82 11.77 -12.54
CA ASN A 132 7.04 10.49 -13.20
C ASN A 132 6.92 9.28 -12.27
N ILE A 133 6.46 9.50 -11.04
CA ILE A 133 5.94 8.44 -10.18
C ILE A 133 4.45 8.30 -10.51
N LEU A 134 4.09 7.16 -11.08
CA LEU A 134 2.72 6.85 -11.45
C LEU A 134 2.13 5.87 -10.44
N VAL A 135 0.90 6.15 -10.01
CA VAL A 135 0.22 5.39 -8.97
C VAL A 135 -1.13 4.85 -9.41
N ALA A 136 -1.56 3.78 -8.75
CA ALA A 136 -2.90 3.24 -8.82
C ALA A 136 -3.61 3.33 -7.46
N ALA A 137 -4.91 3.58 -7.48
CA ALA A 137 -5.74 3.65 -6.28
C ALA A 137 -7.22 3.49 -6.59
N HIS A 138 -8.00 2.99 -5.62
CA HIS A 138 -9.47 2.99 -5.72
C HIS A 138 -10.12 4.35 -5.40
N SER A 139 -9.41 5.27 -4.71
CA SER A 139 -9.95 6.63 -4.59
C SER A 139 -9.88 7.31 -5.97
N GLU A 140 -11.06 7.65 -6.49
CA GLU A 140 -11.26 8.16 -7.85
C GLU A 140 -10.92 7.14 -8.96
N ASP A 141 -10.80 5.85 -8.63
CA ASP A 141 -10.48 4.72 -9.53
C ASP A 141 -9.45 5.07 -10.61
N THR A 142 -8.18 4.90 -10.28
CA THR A 142 -7.10 5.41 -11.10
C THR A 142 -5.98 4.39 -11.27
N ASP A 143 -5.41 4.39 -12.48
CA ASP A 143 -4.18 3.69 -12.84
C ASP A 143 -3.29 4.66 -13.62
N TYR A 144 -1.98 4.50 -13.48
CA TYR A 144 -0.95 5.36 -14.05
C TYR A 144 -1.13 6.87 -13.76
N ARG A 145 -1.75 7.24 -12.64
CA ARG A 145 -1.91 8.65 -12.27
C ARG A 145 -0.58 9.24 -11.80
N PRO A 146 -0.13 10.38 -12.35
CA PRO A 146 1.03 11.08 -11.82
C PRO A 146 0.82 11.49 -10.35
N LEU A 147 1.76 11.15 -9.48
CA LEU A 147 1.73 11.52 -8.06
C LEU A 147 1.65 13.04 -7.89
N SER A 148 2.30 13.80 -8.77
CA SER A 148 2.25 15.27 -8.79
C SER A 148 0.87 15.86 -9.07
N SER A 149 -0.11 15.07 -9.53
CA SER A 149 -1.48 15.54 -9.80
C SER A 149 -2.34 15.67 -8.53
N TYR A 150 -1.92 15.10 -7.40
CA TYR A 150 -2.63 15.23 -6.14
C TYR A 150 -2.31 16.58 -5.47
N PRO A 151 -3.31 17.29 -4.90
CA PRO A 151 -3.11 18.55 -4.19
C PRO A 151 -2.57 18.32 -2.77
N VAL A 152 -1.45 17.63 -2.64
CA VAL A 152 -0.90 17.19 -1.36
C VAL A 152 -0.15 18.32 -0.64
N ARG A 153 -0.20 18.29 0.70
CA ARG A 153 0.66 19.07 1.59
C ARG A 153 1.92 18.31 1.94
N GLU A 154 1.79 17.01 2.20
CA GLU A 154 2.89 16.12 2.59
C GLU A 154 2.74 14.76 1.89
N VAL A 155 3.88 14.16 1.57
CA VAL A 155 3.96 12.81 0.99
C VAL A 155 4.93 11.99 1.83
N ARG A 156 4.49 10.79 2.19
CA ARG A 156 5.30 9.79 2.86
C ARG A 156 5.56 8.65 1.89
N PHE A 157 6.82 8.31 1.69
CA PHE A 157 7.26 7.24 0.79
C PHE A 157 7.59 5.99 1.60
N LEU A 158 6.96 4.85 1.27
CA LEU A 158 7.15 3.59 1.99
C LEU A 158 7.74 2.53 1.05
N HIS A 159 9.00 2.23 1.26
CA HIS A 159 9.72 1.21 0.49
C HIS A 159 9.51 -0.17 1.12
N ILE A 160 9.10 -1.15 0.33
CA ILE A 160 8.91 -2.53 0.79
C ILE A 160 10.24 -3.29 0.74
N LEU A 161 10.77 -3.63 1.90
CA LEU A 161 12.07 -4.31 2.05
C LEU A 161 11.99 -5.80 1.70
N GLY A 162 10.84 -6.42 1.93
CA GLY A 162 10.63 -7.85 1.72
C GLY A 162 9.50 -8.39 2.57
N VAL A 163 9.50 -9.71 2.74
CA VAL A 163 8.45 -10.46 3.47
C VAL A 163 9.11 -11.42 4.44
N TYR A 164 8.76 -11.33 5.71
CA TYR A 164 9.20 -12.33 6.68
C TYR A 164 8.37 -13.60 6.55
N ARG A 165 9.07 -14.73 6.38
CA ARG A 165 8.53 -16.10 6.34
C ARG A 165 9.27 -17.01 7.32
#